data_AF-A0A3S4TUL2-F1
#
_entry.id   AF-A0A3S4TUL2-F1
#
_cell.length_a   1.000
_cell.length_b   1.000
_cell.length_c   1.000
_cell.angle_alpha   90.00
_cell.angle_beta   90.00
_cell.angle_gamma   90.00
#
_symmetry.space_group_name_H-M   'P 1'
#
loop_
_entity.id
_entity.type
_entity.pdbx_description
1 polymer ?
#
loop_
_entity_poly.entity_id
_entity_poly.type
_entity_poly.pdbx_seq_one_letter_code
_entity_poly.pdbx_strand_id
1 'polypeptide(L)'
;MDSIPLSTLFITLIICLVLSAYFSSSETGLLSLNKYRMRYLAEQGNKGAQKAEKLLEKPDTLLSFILIFNNLVNISASAIATMIGMRLYGDAGVAIATGLLTFVMLVFSEIFPKTVAALHPEKVAFLSSHVLNVLIKIFIR
;
A
#
# COMPACT_ATOMS: atom_id res chain seq x y z
N MET A 1 -3.55 14.26 27.95
CA MET A 1 -3.31 14.07 26.49
C MET A 1 -4.32 13.05 25.96
N ASP A 2 -5.60 13.22 26.33
CA ASP A 2 -6.62 12.15 26.33
C ASP A 2 -7.83 12.52 25.46
N SER A 3 -7.61 13.30 24.40
CA SER A 3 -8.71 13.73 23.51
C SER A 3 -9.10 12.70 22.46
N ILE A 4 -8.21 11.77 22.11
CA ILE A 4 -8.45 10.75 21.07
C ILE A 4 -8.76 9.41 21.74
N PRO A 5 -9.92 8.77 21.49
CA PRO A 5 -10.23 7.44 22.01
C PRO A 5 -9.25 6.36 21.52
N LEU A 6 -8.95 5.36 22.36
CA LEU A 6 -8.14 4.19 21.97
C LEU A 6 -8.75 3.45 20.77
N SER A 7 -10.08 3.34 20.71
CA SER A 7 -10.81 2.75 19.58
C SER A 7 -10.47 3.46 18.26
N THR A 8 -10.44 4.79 18.25
CA THR A 8 -10.06 5.58 17.07
C THR A 8 -8.61 5.32 16.65
N LEU A 9 -7.69 5.17 17.61
CA LEU A 9 -6.29 4.83 17.31
C LEU A 9 -6.19 3.44 16.66
N PHE A 10 -6.86 2.43 17.22
CA PHE A 10 -6.88 1.09 16.63
C PHE A 10 -7.52 1.06 15.24
N ILE A 11 -8.64 1.75 15.04
CA ILE A 11 -9.29 1.85 13.72
C ILE A 11 -8.34 2.50 12.71
N THR A 12 -7.72 3.61 13.08
CA THR A 12 -6.76 4.30 12.19
C THR A 12 -5.56 3.39 11.89
N LEU A 13 -5.04 2.65 12.88
CA LEU A 13 -3.97 1.69 12.67
C LEU A 13 -4.35 0.61 11.66
N ILE A 14 -5.53 0.01 11.79
CA ILE A 14 -6.04 -1.00 10.85
C ILE A 14 -6.14 -0.41 9.44
N ILE A 15 -6.68 0.80 9.30
CA ILE A 15 -6.74 1.50 8.01
C ILE A 15 -5.34 1.68 7.41
N CYS A 16 -4.36 2.10 8.22
CA CYS A 16 -2.99 2.21 7.76
C CYS A 16 -2.42 0.86 7.30
N LEU A 17 -2.62 -0.23 8.04
CA LEU A 17 -2.15 -1.56 7.66
C LEU A 17 -2.74 -2.03 6.32
N VAL A 18 -4.03 -1.78 6.10
CA VAL A 18 -4.72 -2.11 4.85
C VAL A 18 -4.20 -1.27 3.69
N LEU A 19 -3.99 0.04 3.91
CA LEU A 19 -3.43 0.92 2.89
C LEU A 19 -2.00 0.53 2.52
N SER A 20 -1.16 0.22 3.51
CA SER A 20 0.21 -0.28 3.31
C SER A 20 0.21 -1.58 2.49
N ALA A 21 -0.65 -2.54 2.88
CA ALA A 21 -0.85 -3.79 2.13
C ALA A 21 -1.27 -3.54 0.67
N TYR A 22 -2.17 -2.59 0.45
CA TYR A 22 -2.62 -2.22 -0.89
C TYR A 22 -1.50 -1.60 -1.74
N PHE A 23 -0.74 -0.64 -1.20
CA PHE A 23 0.37 -0.01 -1.95
C PHE A 23 1.47 -1.01 -2.29
N SER A 24 1.86 -1.82 -1.29
CA SER A 24 2.84 -2.89 -1.41
C SER A 24 2.46 -3.96 -2.44
N SER A 25 1.20 -4.42 -2.44
CA SER A 25 0.69 -5.36 -3.45
C SER A 25 0.57 -4.72 -4.84
N SER A 26 0.16 -3.45 -4.91
CA SER A 26 0.05 -2.72 -6.18
C SER A 26 1.40 -2.57 -6.88
N GLU A 27 2.46 -2.24 -6.13
CA GLU A 27 3.84 -2.18 -6.63
C GLU A 27 4.23 -3.49 -7.29
N THR A 28 4.14 -4.59 -6.55
CA THR A 28 4.55 -5.91 -7.05
C THR A 28 3.66 -6.39 -8.20
N GLY A 29 2.35 -6.18 -8.10
CA GLY A 29 1.40 -6.57 -9.14
C GLY A 29 1.67 -5.85 -10.46
N LEU A 30 1.92 -4.54 -10.43
CA LEU A 30 2.22 -3.75 -11.62
C LEU A 30 3.59 -4.08 -12.20
N LEU A 31 4.62 -4.24 -11.36
CA LEU A 31 5.97 -4.59 -11.83
C LEU A 31 6.08 -6.00 -12.40
N SER A 32 5.21 -6.91 -11.98
CA SER A 32 5.17 -8.28 -12.47
C SER A 32 4.43 -8.42 -13.81
N LEU A 33 3.82 -7.34 -14.33
CA LEU A 33 3.12 -7.38 -15.62
C LEU A 33 4.09 -7.41 -16.81
N ASN A 34 3.73 -8.20 -17.83
CA ASN A 34 4.38 -8.13 -19.13
C ASN A 34 3.79 -6.99 -19.97
N LYS A 35 4.60 -5.96 -20.25
CA LYS A 35 4.18 -4.76 -21.02
C LYS A 35 3.59 -5.10 -22.39
N TYR A 36 4.18 -6.05 -23.13
CA TYR A 36 3.68 -6.44 -24.46
C TYR A 36 2.30 -7.07 -24.37
N ARG A 37 2.06 -7.94 -23.38
CA ARG A 37 0.75 -8.54 -23.15
C ARG A 37 -0.29 -7.49 -22.76
N MET A 38 0.07 -6.51 -21.94
CA MET A 38 -0.84 -5.42 -21.57
C MET A 38 -1.25 -4.58 -22.78
N ARG A 39 -0.30 -4.22 -23.64
CA ARG A 39 -0.58 -3.50 -24.87
C ARG A 39 -1.50 -4.28 -25.81
N TYR A 40 -1.23 -5.58 -26.01
CA TYR A 40 -2.09 -6.44 -26.81
C TYR A 40 -3.53 -6.55 -26.26
N LEU A 41 -3.70 -6.65 -24.94
CA LEU A 41 -5.03 -6.66 -24.31
C LEU A 41 -5.71 -5.28 -24.37
N ALA A 42 -4.93 -4.21 -24.31
CA ALA A 42 -5.42 -2.84 -24.43
C ALA A 42 -5.97 -2.55 -25.84
N GLU A 43 -5.28 -3.02 -26.88
CA GLU A 43 -5.71 -2.98 -28.29
C GLU A 43 -7.01 -3.79 -28.53
N GLN A 44 -7.22 -4.87 -27.77
CA GLN A 44 -8.49 -5.63 -27.76
C GLN A 44 -9.62 -4.97 -26.96
N GLY A 45 -9.41 -3.77 -26.41
CA GLY A 45 -10.44 -3.02 -25.69
C GLY A 45 -10.54 -3.30 -24.20
N ASN A 46 -9.59 -4.04 -23.59
CA ASN A 46 -9.59 -4.26 -22.14
C ASN A 46 -9.23 -2.96 -21.40
N LYS A 47 -10.22 -2.36 -20.72
CA LYS A 47 -10.06 -1.11 -19.97
C LYS A 47 -9.04 -1.19 -18.84
N GLY A 48 -8.91 -2.34 -18.18
CA GLY A 48 -7.91 -2.56 -17.13
C GLY A 48 -6.50 -2.55 -17.69
N ALA A 49 -6.30 -3.25 -18.81
CA ALA A 49 -5.03 -3.30 -19.53
C ALA A 49 -4.62 -1.92 -20.08
N GLN A 50 -5.55 -1.14 -20.64
CA GLN A 50 -5.28 0.23 -21.09
C GLN A 50 -4.76 1.14 -19.95
N LYS A 51 -5.38 1.04 -18.77
CA LYS A 51 -4.97 1.81 -17.60
C LYS A 51 -3.61 1.35 -17.06
N ALA A 52 -3.38 0.04 -17.03
CA ALA A 52 -2.11 -0.54 -16.58
C ALA A 52 -0.98 -0.17 -17.55
N GLU A 53 -1.21 -0.28 -18.87
CA GLU A 53 -0.26 0.12 -19.91
C GLU A 53 0.18 1.58 -19.70
N LYS A 54 -0.76 2.50 -19.52
CA LYS A 54 -0.47 3.91 -19.28
C LYS A 54 0.38 4.16 -18.04
N LEU A 55 0.17 3.40 -16.96
CA LEU A 55 1.02 3.49 -15.76
C LEU A 55 2.42 2.94 -16.04
N LEU A 56 2.53 1.89 -16.86
CA LEU A 56 3.79 1.25 -17.24
C LEU A 56 4.61 2.03 -18.27
N GLU A 57 4.05 3.11 -18.86
CA GLU A 57 4.79 4.09 -19.68
C GLU A 57 5.75 4.94 -18.83
N LYS A 58 5.38 5.22 -17.57
CA LYS A 58 6.18 6.02 -16.63
C LYS A 58 6.39 5.27 -15.30
N PRO A 59 7.10 4.13 -15.34
CA PRO A 59 7.27 3.28 -14.16
C PRO A 59 7.98 4.03 -13.02
N ASP A 60 8.95 4.91 -13.31
CA ASP A 60 9.68 5.65 -12.27
C ASP A 60 8.77 6.58 -11.47
N THR A 61 7.85 7.29 -12.14
CA THR A 61 6.86 8.16 -11.48
C THR A 61 5.88 7.34 -10.65
N LEU A 62 5.41 6.21 -11.20
CA LEU A 62 4.52 5.28 -10.51
C LEU A 62 5.17 4.72 -9.24
N LEU A 63 6.39 4.21 -9.35
CA LEU A 63 7.13 3.63 -8.22
C LEU A 63 7.43 4.68 -7.16
N SER A 64 7.91 5.85 -7.57
CA SER A 64 8.15 6.96 -6.64
C SER A 64 6.88 7.33 -5.87
N PHE A 65 5.74 7.43 -6.57
CA PHE A 65 4.46 7.71 -5.94
C PHE A 65 4.06 6.62 -4.94
N ILE A 66 4.08 5.34 -5.34
CA ILE A 66 3.71 4.23 -4.46
C ILE A 66 4.63 4.17 -3.23
N LEU A 67 5.95 4.31 -3.42
CA LEU A 67 6.93 4.29 -2.33
C LEU A 67 6.73 5.44 -1.34
N ILE A 68 6.45 6.65 -1.82
CA ILE A 68 6.19 7.81 -0.94
C ILE A 68 4.95 7.54 -0.07
N PHE A 69 3.85 7.11 -0.68
CA PHE A 69 2.60 6.87 0.06
C PHE A 69 2.72 5.66 1.00
N ASN A 70 3.40 4.60 0.58
CA ASN A 70 3.64 3.44 1.44
C ASN A 70 4.45 3.84 2.68
N ASN A 71 5.53 4.60 2.50
CA ASN A 71 6.33 5.08 3.62
C ASN A 71 5.54 6.03 4.52
N LEU A 72 4.75 6.94 3.96
CA LEU A 72 3.88 7.83 4.73
C LEU A 72 2.92 7.05 5.63
N VAL A 73 2.27 6.03 5.07
CA VAL A 73 1.35 5.17 5.82
C VAL A 73 2.08 4.36 6.88
N ASN A 74 3.24 3.80 6.58
CA ASN A 74 4.04 3.02 7.53
C ASN A 74 4.55 3.86 8.72
N ILE A 75 5.02 5.09 8.45
CA ILE A 75 5.44 6.03 9.50
C ILE A 75 4.23 6.44 10.35
N SER A 76 3.08 6.68 9.72
CA SER A 76 1.84 7.00 10.43
C SER A 76 1.38 5.85 11.33
N ALA A 77 1.42 4.62 10.83
CA ALA A 77 1.12 3.41 11.61
C ALA A 77 2.07 3.26 12.80
N SER A 78 3.36 3.52 12.62
CA SER A 78 4.38 3.50 13.68
C SER A 78 4.10 4.52 14.78
N ALA A 79 3.78 5.76 14.40
CA ALA A 79 3.40 6.80 15.36
C ALA A 79 2.13 6.41 16.15
N ILE A 80 1.12 5.88 15.48
CA ILE A 80 -0.13 5.45 16.10
C ILE A 80 0.09 4.26 17.04
N ALA A 81 0.82 3.25 16.61
CA ALA A 81 1.14 2.08 17.44
C ALA A 81 1.95 2.50 18.68
N THR A 82 2.90 3.43 18.53
CA THR A 82 3.65 3.98 19.66
C THR A 82 2.72 4.69 20.65
N MET A 83 1.77 5.50 20.17
CA MET A 83 0.76 6.14 21.04
C MET A 83 -0.12 5.12 21.76
N ILE A 84 -0.55 4.05 21.06
CA ILE A 84 -1.32 2.96 21.67
C ILE A 84 -0.49 2.26 22.75
N GLY A 85 0.75 1.88 22.44
CA GLY A 85 1.65 1.22 23.38
C GLY A 85 1.88 2.05 24.64
N MET A 86 2.22 3.33 24.46
CA MET A 86 2.44 4.26 25.57
C MET A 86 1.21 4.40 26.48
N ARG A 87 0.00 4.42 25.92
CA ARG A 87 -1.24 4.53 26.71
C ARG A 87 -1.63 3.26 27.45
N LEU A 88 -1.26 2.10 26.92
CA LEU A 88 -1.63 0.82 27.53
C LEU A 88 -0.61 0.34 28.56
N TYR A 89 0.69 0.55 28.31
CA TYR A 89 1.77 -0.04 29.11
C TYR A 89 2.93 0.93 29.38
N GLY A 90 2.75 2.24 29.17
CA GLY A 90 3.81 3.24 29.40
C GLY A 90 5.04 3.00 28.52
N ASP A 91 6.23 3.22 29.07
CA ASP A 91 7.49 3.12 28.34
C ASP A 91 7.75 1.71 27.79
N ALA A 92 7.41 0.67 28.56
CA ALA A 92 7.52 -0.73 28.11
C ALA A 92 6.59 -1.00 26.91
N GLY A 93 5.44 -0.32 26.87
CA GLY A 93 4.48 -0.42 25.78
C GLY A 93 5.02 0.07 24.44
N VAL A 94 5.93 1.04 24.43
CA VAL A 94 6.57 1.53 23.20
C VAL A 94 7.42 0.43 22.55
N ALA A 95 8.22 -0.28 23.34
CA ALA A 95 9.05 -1.38 22.85
C ALA A 95 8.19 -2.53 22.32
N ILE A 96 7.14 -2.91 23.06
CA ILE A 96 6.19 -3.96 22.66
C ILE A 96 5.48 -3.57 21.36
N ALA A 97 4.95 -2.34 21.29
CA ALA A 97 4.25 -1.85 20.10
C ALA A 97 5.16 -1.80 18.87
N THR A 98 6.41 -1.36 19.03
CA THR A 98 7.39 -1.31 17.94
C THR A 98 7.67 -2.72 17.40
N GLY A 99 7.96 -3.68 18.27
CA GLY A 99 8.23 -5.06 17.86
C GLY A 99 7.02 -5.73 17.20
N LEU A 100 5.85 -5.61 17.84
CA LEU A 100 4.62 -6.20 17.33
C LEU A 100 4.18 -5.58 16.00
N LEU A 101 4.20 -4.25 15.88
CA LEU A 101 3.85 -3.57 14.64
C LEU A 101 4.82 -3.97 13.52
N THR A 102 6.12 -4.03 13.78
CA THR A 102 7.11 -4.41 12.77
C THR A 102 6.82 -5.81 12.23
N PHE A 103 6.56 -6.77 13.12
CA PHE A 103 6.18 -8.12 12.72
C PHE A 103 4.88 -8.14 11.90
N VAL A 104 3.84 -7.45 12.39
CA VAL A 104 2.53 -7.40 11.72
C VAL A 104 2.63 -6.73 10.35
N MET A 105 3.33 -5.60 10.23
CA MET A 105 3.53 -4.92 8.94
C MET A 105 4.33 -5.78 7.98
N LEU A 106 5.44 -6.37 8.41
CA LEU A 106 6.26 -7.22 7.54
C LEU A 106 5.47 -8.41 7.01
N VAL A 107 4.72 -9.11 7.87
CA VAL A 107 3.99 -10.30 7.44
C VAL A 107 2.76 -9.91 6.63
N PHE A 108 1.89 -9.05 7.17
CA PHE A 108 0.54 -8.83 6.62
C PHE A 108 0.43 -7.65 5.66
N SER A 109 1.31 -6.66 5.75
CA SER A 109 1.30 -5.48 4.88
C SER A 109 2.39 -5.52 3.81
N GLU A 110 3.43 -6.31 4.01
CA GLU A 110 4.55 -6.36 3.09
C GLU A 110 4.68 -7.71 2.37
N ILE A 111 5.12 -8.76 3.06
CA ILE A 111 5.48 -10.03 2.45
C ILE A 111 4.24 -10.72 1.85
N PHE A 112 3.20 -10.94 2.65
CA PHE A 112 2.02 -11.68 2.19
C PHE A 112 1.31 -10.99 1.01
N PRO A 113 1.00 -9.68 1.06
CA PRO A 113 0.38 -8.99 -0.07
C PRO A 113 1.24 -9.00 -1.34
N LYS A 114 2.56 -8.84 -1.22
CA LYS A 114 3.49 -8.91 -2.37
C LYS A 114 3.48 -10.31 -2.99
N THR A 115 3.50 -11.36 -2.16
CA THR A 115 3.40 -12.75 -2.65
C THR A 115 2.10 -12.99 -3.42
N VAL A 116 0.96 -12.56 -2.88
CA VAL A 116 -0.34 -12.70 -3.56
C VAL A 116 -0.37 -11.93 -4.88
N ALA A 117 0.19 -10.72 -4.90
CA ALA A 117 0.27 -9.89 -6.10
C ALA A 117 1.17 -10.50 -7.17
N ALA A 118 2.28 -11.14 -6.80
CA ALA A 118 3.15 -11.85 -7.73
C ALA A 118 2.45 -13.09 -8.35
N LEU A 119 1.58 -13.76 -7.60
CA LEU A 119 0.81 -14.91 -8.10
C LEU A 119 -0.34 -14.50 -9.03
N HIS A 120 -0.93 -13.33 -8.81
CA HIS A 120 -2.08 -12.83 -9.57
C HIS A 120 -1.89 -11.39 -10.07
N PRO A 121 -0.85 -11.12 -10.87
CA PRO A 121 -0.42 -9.76 -11.18
C PRO A 121 -1.47 -8.99 -11.99
N GLU A 122 -2.14 -9.63 -12.95
CA GLU A 122 -3.18 -8.98 -13.76
C GLU A 122 -4.37 -8.50 -12.94
N LYS A 123 -4.87 -9.34 -12.02
CA LYS A 123 -6.04 -8.99 -11.19
C LYS A 123 -5.72 -7.82 -10.28
N VAL A 124 -4.58 -7.88 -9.58
CA VAL A 124 -4.14 -6.82 -8.68
C VAL A 124 -3.85 -5.55 -9.48
N ALA A 125 -3.06 -5.65 -10.55
CA ALA A 125 -2.69 -4.50 -11.33
C ALA A 125 -3.90 -3.84 -12.01
N PHE A 126 -4.88 -4.56 -12.55
CA PHE A 126 -6.05 -3.92 -13.18
C PHE A 126 -6.90 -3.15 -12.17
N LEU A 127 -7.10 -3.71 -10.97
CA LEU A 127 -7.78 -3.02 -9.88
C LEU A 127 -6.99 -1.77 -9.47
N SER A 128 -5.71 -1.95 -9.16
CA SER A 128 -4.84 -0.87 -8.69
C SER A 128 -4.63 0.21 -9.75
N SER A 129 -4.62 -0.16 -11.03
CA SER A 129 -4.47 0.77 -12.15
C SER A 129 -5.62 1.77 -12.23
N HIS A 130 -6.81 1.38 -11.78
CA HIS A 130 -7.95 2.28 -11.76
C HIS A 130 -7.75 3.39 -10.72
N VAL A 131 -7.31 3.01 -9.52
CA VAL A 131 -7.12 3.90 -8.37
C VAL A 131 -5.87 4.75 -8.55
N LEU A 132 -4.73 4.14 -8.89
CA LEU A 132 -3.45 4.83 -9.01
C LEU A 132 -3.43 5.86 -10.15
N ASN A 133 -4.10 5.60 -11.27
CA ASN A 133 -4.23 6.62 -12.32
C ASN A 133 -4.94 7.89 -11.84
N VAL A 134 -5.97 7.74 -10.99
CA VAL A 134 -6.69 8.89 -10.43
C VAL A 134 -5.80 9.63 -9.43
N LEU A 135 -5.15 8.89 -8.53
CA LEU A 135 -4.27 9.47 -7.52
C LEU A 135 -3.08 10.21 -8.13
N ILE A 136 -2.36 9.59 -9.07
CA ILE A 136 -1.22 10.22 -9.76
C ILE A 136 -1.65 11.48 -10.50
N LYS A 137 -2.81 11.46 -11.17
CA LYS A 137 -3.34 12.64 -11.88
C LYS A 137 -3.67 13.81 -10.95
N ILE A 138 -4.04 13.54 -9.70
CA ILE A 138 -4.36 14.57 -8.70
C ILE A 138 -3.09 15.16 -8.07
N PHE A 139 -2.08 14.33 -7.81
CA PHE A 139 -0.89 14.75 -7.04
C PHE A 139 0.30 15.22 -7.89
N ILE A 140 0.43 14.78 -9.14
CA ILE A 140 1.63 15.01 -9.98
C ILE A 140 1.32 15.94 -11.18
N ARG A 141 0.07 16.36 -11.36
CA ARG A 141 -0.35 17.28 -12.42
C ARG A 141 -0.72 18.64 -11.85
#